data_AF-A0A453EUV2-F1
#
_entry.id   AF-A0A453EUV2-F1
#
_cell.length_a   1.000
_cell.length_b   1.000
_cell.length_c   1.000
_cell.angle_alpha   90.00
_cell.angle_beta   90.00
_cell.angle_gamma   90.00
#
_symmetry.space_group_name_H-M   'P 1'
#
loop_
_entity.id
_entity.type
_entity.pdbx_description
1 polymer ?
#
loop_
_entity_poly.entity_id
_entity_poly.type
_entity_poly.pdbx_seq_one_letter_code
_entity_poly.pdbx_strand_id
1 'polypeptide(L)'
;MGFLLALFINNIYVYISYMCNYIAEQPYDSIPNFTAADALRLTGIGRNEFIDIMNKCRSKKLMWKLNKSIAKDLLPTQPVDFPIEPWWGVCLVNFTLEEFKKLSEEETATIDKICKEEANSYVLFDMKIIDDLYKRGLVYFDVPVYTDDRFKVSRLEGFVSNKDQSYEDPIEELLYAVFVVSSANATVAELAATLQADLYQLQAAASFACRLGWAVKLVDGDSVFKDEGEPPSLSNILSDDDEGSNASINSEKSNQQLLSIDTNGPRRISGTAHVGFVVDANVTSYLMMGSLSPG
;
A
#
# COMPACT_ATOMS: atom_id res chain seq x y z
N MET A 1 18.48 7.66 -1.51
CA MET A 1 18.86 6.39 -0.83
C MET A 1 18.34 6.28 0.61
N GLY A 2 18.23 7.37 1.39
CA GLY A 2 17.76 7.31 2.78
C GLY A 2 16.27 7.04 2.98
N PHE A 3 15.40 7.49 2.06
CA PHE A 3 13.95 7.29 2.16
C PHE A 3 13.53 5.83 1.98
N LEU A 4 14.17 5.11 1.04
CA LEU A 4 13.96 3.67 0.84
C LEU A 4 14.01 2.89 2.16
N LEU A 5 15.06 3.09 2.98
CA LEU A 5 15.29 2.28 4.18
C LEU A 5 14.20 2.48 5.26
N ALA A 6 13.65 3.68 5.37
CA ALA A 6 12.56 3.98 6.31
C ALA A 6 11.23 3.34 5.88
N LEU A 7 10.98 3.24 4.57
CA LEU A 7 9.80 2.56 4.04
C LEU A 7 9.80 1.05 4.35
N PHE A 8 10.98 0.43 4.37
CA PHE A 8 11.17 -1.00 4.67
C PHE A 8 11.22 -1.32 6.17
N ILE A 9 11.73 -0.41 6.99
CA ILE A 9 11.86 -0.63 8.43
C ILE A 9 10.87 0.30 9.14
N ASN A 10 9.66 -0.22 9.42
CA ASN A 10 8.54 0.45 10.11
C ASN A 10 8.82 0.67 11.62
N ASN A 11 10.06 1.07 11.94
CA ASN A 11 10.52 1.33 13.29
C ASN A 11 10.58 2.83 13.55
N ILE A 12 9.95 3.27 14.63
CA ILE A 12 9.90 4.69 14.98
C ILE A 12 11.28 5.33 15.15
N TYR A 13 12.27 4.62 15.69
CA TYR A 13 13.60 5.21 15.91
C TYR A 13 14.34 5.45 14.59
N VAL A 14 14.09 4.65 13.56
CA VAL A 14 14.59 4.91 12.20
C VAL A 14 13.98 6.20 11.67
N TYR A 15 12.66 6.36 11.79
CA TYR A 15 11.95 7.58 11.39
C TYR A 15 12.40 8.83 12.17
N ILE A 16 12.50 8.75 13.50
CA ILE A 16 12.97 9.86 14.34
C ILE A 16 14.40 10.25 13.96
N SER A 17 15.30 9.27 13.83
CA SER A 17 16.70 9.53 13.45
C SER A 17 16.78 10.22 12.10
N TYR A 18 15.97 9.78 11.14
CA TYR A 18 15.86 10.38 9.82
C TYR A 18 15.32 11.81 9.89
N MET A 19 14.16 12.01 10.53
CA MET A 19 13.52 13.31 10.71
C MET A 19 14.45 14.31 11.42
N CYS A 20 15.21 13.86 12.43
CA CYS A 20 16.21 14.69 13.11
C CYS A 20 17.29 15.23 12.16
N ASN A 21 17.76 14.42 11.21
CA ASN A 21 18.72 14.87 10.21
C ASN A 21 18.04 15.79 9.19
N TYR A 22 16.84 15.43 8.74
CA TYR A 22 16.14 16.13 7.66
C TYR A 22 15.66 17.53 8.08
N ILE A 23 15.02 17.64 9.25
CA ILE A 23 14.55 18.91 9.84
C ILE A 23 15.68 19.94 9.98
N ALA A 24 16.89 19.48 10.25
CA ALA A 24 18.05 20.34 10.42
C ALA A 24 18.53 20.96 9.09
N GLU A 25 18.30 20.30 7.96
CA GLU A 25 18.97 20.58 6.68
C GLU A 25 18.04 21.00 5.55
N GLN A 26 16.80 20.49 5.52
CA GLN A 26 15.92 20.57 4.36
C GLN A 26 14.53 21.13 4.71
N PRO A 27 13.84 21.81 3.77
CA PRO A 27 12.43 22.19 3.96
C PRO A 27 11.52 20.95 3.96
N TYR A 28 10.30 21.08 4.49
CA TYR A 28 9.34 19.98 4.45
C TYR A 28 8.98 19.55 3.02
N ASP A 29 8.84 20.51 2.11
CA ASP A 29 8.31 20.27 0.77
C ASP A 29 9.28 19.45 -0.13
N SER A 30 10.51 19.17 0.33
CA SER A 30 11.44 18.25 -0.34
C SER A 30 11.28 16.77 0.09
N ILE A 31 10.39 16.48 1.06
CA ILE A 31 10.07 15.11 1.47
C ILE A 31 9.09 14.50 0.44
N PRO A 32 9.37 13.29 -0.07
CA PRO A 32 8.42 12.50 -0.87
C PRO A 32 7.04 12.39 -0.20
N ASN A 33 5.95 12.56 -0.93
CA ASN A 33 4.60 12.67 -0.33
C ASN A 33 4.19 11.40 0.43
N PHE A 34 4.49 10.24 -0.15
CA PHE A 34 4.24 8.94 0.46
C PHE A 34 5.04 8.75 1.75
N THR A 35 6.30 9.19 1.76
CA THR A 35 7.09 9.18 2.99
C THR A 35 6.49 10.12 4.03
N ALA A 36 6.08 11.33 3.63
CA ALA A 36 5.49 12.29 4.53
C ALA A 36 4.20 11.73 5.19
N ALA A 37 3.40 10.99 4.42
CA ALA A 37 2.22 10.29 4.93
C ALA A 37 2.57 9.22 5.97
N ASP A 38 3.60 8.39 5.72
CA ASP A 38 4.00 7.35 6.69
C ASP A 38 4.68 7.93 7.94
N ALA A 39 5.47 9.00 7.77
CA ALA A 39 6.04 9.75 8.88
C ALA A 39 4.93 10.34 9.77
N LEU A 40 3.90 10.94 9.17
CA LEU A 40 2.73 11.43 9.90
C LEU A 40 1.99 10.29 10.60
N ARG A 41 1.75 9.16 9.92
CA ARG A 41 1.07 7.99 10.53
C ARG A 41 1.82 7.45 11.74
N LEU A 42 3.15 7.35 11.65
CA LEU A 42 3.97 6.72 12.69
C LEU A 42 4.30 7.69 13.84
N THR A 43 4.55 8.97 13.53
CA THR A 43 5.06 9.95 14.50
C THR A 43 4.02 11.01 14.90
N GLY A 44 2.96 11.19 14.12
CA GLY A 44 2.02 12.29 14.29
C GLY A 44 2.55 13.67 13.88
N ILE A 45 3.77 13.73 13.33
CA ILE A 45 4.38 14.98 12.87
C ILE A 45 3.98 15.24 11.42
N GLY A 46 3.02 16.16 11.25
CA GLY A 46 2.63 16.68 9.95
C GLY A 46 3.47 17.85 9.49
N ARG A 47 3.05 18.48 8.39
CA ARG A 47 3.72 19.64 7.78
C ARG A 47 3.90 20.79 8.75
N ASN A 48 2.85 21.13 9.50
CA ASN A 48 2.87 22.29 10.39
C ASN A 48 3.79 22.04 11.59
N GLU A 49 3.69 20.86 12.21
CA GLU A 49 4.54 20.44 13.30
C GLU A 49 6.01 20.40 12.87
N PHE A 50 6.29 19.86 11.68
CA PHE A 50 7.63 19.85 11.11
C PHE A 50 8.19 21.27 10.94
N ILE A 51 7.41 22.18 10.35
CA ILE A 51 7.84 23.57 10.11
C ILE A 51 8.11 24.28 11.43
N ASP A 52 7.29 24.05 12.45
CA ASP A 52 7.48 24.63 13.78
C ASP A 52 8.76 24.12 14.45
N ILE A 53 9.04 22.81 14.37
CA ILE A 53 10.28 22.22 14.90
C ILE A 53 11.49 22.78 14.11
N MET A 54 11.41 22.79 12.78
CA MET A 54 12.46 23.34 11.90
C MET A 54 12.78 24.80 12.26
N ASN A 55 11.76 25.63 12.44
CA ASN A 55 11.92 27.04 12.81
C ASN A 55 12.56 27.19 14.20
N LYS A 56 12.15 26.37 15.18
CA LYS A 56 12.77 26.33 16.52
C LYS A 56 14.24 25.92 16.42
N CYS A 57 14.59 24.92 15.62
CA CYS A 57 15.97 24.51 15.37
C CYS A 57 16.80 25.63 14.71
N ARG A 58 16.26 26.33 13.71
CA ARG A 58 16.98 27.39 12.97
C ARG A 58 17.08 28.71 13.73
N SER A 59 16.15 28.98 14.65
CA SER A 59 16.14 30.22 15.44
C SER A 59 17.36 30.36 16.36
N LYS A 60 17.95 29.25 16.79
CA LYS A 60 19.18 29.22 17.58
C LYS A 60 20.38 29.12 16.63
N LYS A 61 20.96 30.27 16.25
CA LYS A 61 22.07 30.41 15.28
C LYS A 61 23.42 29.77 15.70
N LEU A 62 23.44 28.63 16.40
CA LEU A 62 24.68 28.02 16.87
C LEU A 62 24.72 26.52 16.57
N MET A 63 25.77 26.13 15.81
CA MET A 63 26.31 24.78 15.59
C MET A 63 25.28 23.68 15.30
N TRP A 64 25.33 23.09 14.10
CA TRP A 64 24.50 21.99 13.61
C TRP A 64 24.19 20.86 14.63
N LYS A 65 25.11 20.56 15.55
CA LYS A 65 24.91 19.56 16.63
C LYS A 65 23.79 19.94 17.59
N LEU A 66 23.62 21.23 17.90
CA LEU A 66 22.59 21.75 18.79
C LEU A 66 21.20 21.67 18.12
N ASN A 67 21.15 21.85 16.80
CA ASN A 67 19.90 21.77 16.03
C ASN A 67 19.33 20.35 16.02
N LYS A 68 20.21 19.34 15.92
CA LYS A 68 19.82 17.93 15.96
C LYS A 68 19.31 17.51 17.34
N SER A 69 19.90 18.00 18.43
CA SER A 69 19.40 17.70 19.79
C SER A 69 18.05 18.35 20.04
N ILE A 70 17.83 19.60 19.59
CA ILE A 70 16.54 20.28 19.71
C ILE A 70 15.45 19.53 18.93
N ALA A 71 15.75 19.07 17.71
CA ALA A 71 14.80 18.26 16.95
C ALA A 71 14.46 16.97 17.70
N LYS A 72 15.47 16.28 18.24
CA LYS A 72 15.26 15.05 19.03
C LYS A 72 14.38 15.27 20.26
N ASP A 73 14.52 16.40 20.94
CA ASP A 73 13.73 16.73 22.13
C ASP A 73 12.27 17.10 21.80
N LEU A 74 12.01 17.54 20.57
CA LEU A 74 10.68 17.97 20.12
C LEU A 74 9.93 16.88 19.33
N LEU A 75 10.64 15.87 18.83
CA LEU A 75 10.04 14.72 18.18
C LEU A 75 9.48 13.74 19.23
N PRO A 76 8.42 13.00 18.89
CA PRO A 76 7.83 12.00 19.78
C PRO A 76 8.83 10.89 20.09
N THR A 77 8.68 10.26 21.25
CA THR A 77 9.50 9.10 21.66
C THR A 77 8.77 7.77 21.52
N GLN A 78 7.46 7.80 21.25
CA GLN A 78 6.59 6.65 21.06
C GLN A 78 5.78 6.82 19.77
N PRO A 79 5.44 5.73 19.10
CA PRO A 79 4.59 5.77 17.91
C PRO A 79 3.17 6.19 18.25
N VAL A 80 2.52 6.80 17.28
CA VAL A 80 1.08 7.04 17.32
C VAL A 80 0.35 5.71 17.19
N ASP A 81 -0.71 5.53 17.97
CA ASP A 81 -1.58 4.36 17.87
C ASP A 81 -2.31 4.39 16.50
N PHE A 82 -2.30 3.27 15.80
CA PHE A 82 -3.03 3.07 14.55
C PHE A 82 -3.66 1.67 14.52
N PRO A 83 -4.70 1.45 13.70
CA PRO A 83 -5.31 0.12 13.59
C PRO A 83 -4.32 -0.88 12.96
N ILE A 84 -4.02 -1.95 13.70
CA ILE A 84 -3.19 -3.06 13.24
C ILE A 84 -4.11 -4.20 12.83
N GLU A 85 -3.95 -4.72 11.61
CA GLU A 85 -4.75 -5.85 11.16
C GLU A 85 -4.26 -7.18 11.77
N PRO A 86 -5.16 -8.13 12.08
CA PRO A 86 -4.81 -9.40 12.72
C PRO A 86 -3.75 -10.23 11.97
N TRP A 87 -3.69 -10.08 10.65
CA TRP A 87 -2.82 -10.84 9.76
C TRP A 87 -1.43 -10.20 9.54
N TRP A 88 -1.21 -8.97 10.02
CA TRP A 88 0.08 -8.30 9.88
C TRP A 88 1.17 -9.07 10.63
N GLY A 89 2.37 -9.12 10.04
CA GLY A 89 3.52 -9.78 10.63
C GLY A 89 4.12 -8.94 11.76
N VAL A 90 4.55 -9.60 12.83
CA VAL A 90 5.33 -9.00 13.91
C VAL A 90 6.81 -9.29 13.65
N CYS A 91 7.61 -8.24 13.55
CA CYS A 91 9.04 -8.34 13.27
C CYS A 91 9.86 -7.75 14.40
N LEU A 92 10.98 -8.41 14.73
CA LEU A 92 11.90 -7.95 15.76
C LEU A 92 12.82 -6.85 15.23
N VAL A 93 13.17 -5.95 16.13
CA VAL A 93 14.22 -4.96 15.93
C VAL A 93 15.48 -5.46 16.62
N ASN A 94 16.65 -5.05 16.14
CA ASN A 94 17.90 -5.40 16.82
C ASN A 94 17.96 -4.75 18.21
N PHE A 95 18.03 -5.58 19.25
CA PHE A 95 18.12 -5.15 20.64
C PHE A 95 19.53 -4.78 21.06
N THR A 96 19.63 -3.76 21.91
CA THR A 96 20.79 -3.59 22.77
C THR A 96 20.72 -4.53 23.98
N LEU A 97 21.87 -4.79 24.60
CA LEU A 97 21.95 -5.62 25.80
C LEU A 97 21.18 -5.02 26.99
N GLU A 98 21.02 -3.69 27.03
CA GLU A 98 20.24 -3.02 28.07
C GLU A 98 18.73 -3.19 27.88
N GLU A 99 18.25 -3.17 26.63
CA GLU A 99 16.85 -3.44 26.32
C GLU A 99 16.49 -4.89 26.65
N PHE A 100 17.36 -5.83 26.27
CA PHE A 100 17.16 -7.24 26.58
C PHE A 100 17.02 -7.51 28.09
N LYS A 101 17.82 -6.82 28.92
CA LYS A 101 17.76 -6.96 30.39
C LYS A 101 16.48 -6.41 31.03
N LYS A 102 15.73 -5.56 30.32
CA LYS A 102 14.50 -4.94 30.82
C LYS A 102 13.25 -5.75 30.46
N LEU A 103 13.40 -6.82 29.69
CA LEU A 103 12.28 -7.66 29.27
C LEU A 103 11.71 -8.44 30.46
N SER A 104 10.39 -8.55 30.52
CA SER A 104 9.75 -9.52 31.42
C SER A 104 9.94 -10.96 30.93
N GLU A 105 9.56 -11.94 31.76
CA GLU A 105 9.58 -13.35 31.36
C GLU A 105 8.61 -13.60 30.19
N GLU A 106 7.43 -12.98 30.22
CA GLU A 106 6.42 -13.09 29.16
C GLU A 106 6.87 -12.42 27.85
N GLU A 107 7.52 -11.26 27.94
CA GLU A 107 8.12 -10.58 26.79
C GLU A 107 9.24 -11.40 26.16
N THR A 108 10.09 -12.00 26.99
CA THR A 108 11.18 -12.86 26.55
C THR A 108 10.63 -14.10 25.83
N ALA A 109 9.61 -14.74 26.40
CA ALA A 109 8.94 -15.88 25.77
C ALA A 109 8.29 -15.51 24.42
N THR A 110 7.71 -14.30 24.33
CA THR A 110 7.11 -13.78 23.09
C THR A 110 8.16 -13.53 22.02
N ILE A 111 9.29 -12.92 22.37
CA ILE A 111 10.43 -12.72 21.44
C ILE A 111 10.99 -14.06 20.96
N ASP A 112 11.13 -15.02 21.86
CA ASP A 112 11.56 -16.38 21.54
C ASP A 112 10.61 -17.06 20.55
N LYS A 113 9.30 -16.83 20.69
CA LYS A 113 8.28 -17.34 19.77
C LYS A 113 8.43 -16.70 18.38
N ILE A 114 8.59 -15.37 18.32
CA ILE A 114 8.79 -14.64 17.04
C ILE A 114 10.02 -15.16 16.28
N CYS A 115 11.10 -15.52 16.99
CA CYS A 115 12.32 -16.07 16.38
C CYS A 115 12.17 -17.51 15.83
N LYS A 116 11.26 -18.30 16.39
CA LYS A 116 11.17 -19.75 16.13
C LYS A 116 10.11 -20.11 15.10
N GLU A 117 9.04 -19.34 15.02
CA GLU A 117 7.90 -19.64 14.15
C GLU A 117 8.09 -19.05 12.75
N GLU A 118 7.68 -19.81 11.73
CA GLU A 118 7.67 -19.34 10.34
C GLU A 118 6.54 -18.32 10.09
N ALA A 119 5.49 -18.35 10.92
CA ALA A 119 4.34 -17.45 10.85
C ALA A 119 4.25 -16.58 12.11
N ASN A 120 4.42 -15.27 11.96
CA ASN A 120 4.42 -14.31 13.05
C ASN A 120 3.27 -13.30 12.96
N SER A 121 2.07 -13.75 12.61
CA SER A 121 0.90 -12.86 12.53
C SER A 121 0.52 -12.30 13.90
N TYR A 122 0.12 -11.03 13.95
CA TYR A 122 -0.24 -10.30 15.16
C TYR A 122 -1.26 -11.03 16.03
N VAL A 123 -2.27 -11.65 15.42
CA VAL A 123 -3.33 -12.44 16.10
C VAL A 123 -2.81 -13.64 16.91
N LEU A 124 -1.58 -14.10 16.65
CA LEU A 124 -0.99 -15.26 17.32
C LEU A 124 -0.34 -14.93 18.67
N PHE A 125 -0.29 -13.65 19.06
CA PHE A 125 0.39 -13.18 20.26
C PHE A 125 -0.56 -12.50 21.25
N ASP A 126 -0.12 -12.35 22.50
CA ASP A 126 -0.81 -11.48 23.44
C ASP A 126 -0.69 -10.02 22.97
N MET A 127 -1.84 -9.44 22.66
CA MET A 127 -1.94 -8.09 22.09
C MET A 127 -1.29 -7.03 22.98
N LYS A 128 -1.44 -7.15 24.30
CA LYS A 128 -0.89 -6.19 25.25
C LYS A 128 0.64 -6.27 25.27
N ILE A 129 1.20 -7.48 25.24
CA ILE A 129 2.66 -7.67 25.23
C ILE A 129 3.26 -7.09 23.95
N ILE A 130 2.66 -7.37 22.79
CA ILE A 130 3.13 -6.84 21.51
C ILE A 130 2.99 -5.32 21.45
N ASP A 131 1.88 -4.74 21.93
CA ASP A 131 1.69 -3.29 21.98
C ASP A 131 2.74 -2.60 22.88
N ASP A 132 3.07 -3.20 24.03
CA ASP A 132 4.08 -2.67 24.95
C ASP A 132 5.50 -2.79 24.37
N LEU A 133 5.80 -3.87 23.63
CA LEU A 133 7.05 -4.00 22.86
C LEU A 133 7.10 -2.97 21.72
N TYR A 134 5.98 -2.76 21.02
CA TYR A 134 5.86 -1.83 19.90
C TYR A 134 6.06 -0.37 20.35
N LYS A 135 5.44 0.02 21.47
CA LYS A 135 5.60 1.37 22.06
C LYS A 135 7.04 1.65 22.50
N ARG A 136 7.80 0.61 22.85
CA ARG A 136 9.25 0.70 23.13
C ARG A 136 10.12 0.57 21.88
N GLY A 137 9.53 0.44 20.69
CA GLY A 137 10.24 0.28 19.41
C GLY A 137 11.06 -1.01 19.31
N LEU A 138 10.69 -2.04 20.06
CA LEU A 138 11.35 -3.36 20.10
C LEU A 138 10.82 -4.31 19.03
N VAL A 139 9.59 -4.08 18.56
CA VAL A 139 9.00 -4.74 17.41
C VAL A 139 8.47 -3.70 16.43
N TYR A 140 8.26 -4.11 15.18
CA TYR A 140 7.49 -3.37 14.20
C TYR A 140 6.52 -4.31 13.47
N PHE A 141 5.52 -3.72 12.82
CA PHE A 141 4.57 -4.49 12.03
C PHE A 141 4.92 -4.42 10.54
N ASP A 142 4.96 -5.59 9.92
CA ASP A 142 5.11 -5.76 8.48
C ASP A 142 3.79 -6.20 7.85
N VAL A 143 3.55 -5.76 6.61
CA VAL A 143 2.38 -6.16 5.84
C VAL A 143 2.85 -7.17 4.79
N PRO A 144 2.64 -8.48 5.01
CA PRO A 144 3.13 -9.50 4.09
C PRO A 144 2.38 -9.44 2.76
N VAL A 145 3.14 -9.31 1.67
CA VAL A 145 2.63 -9.29 0.30
C VAL A 145 3.30 -10.37 -0.53
N TYR A 146 2.50 -11.30 -1.06
CA TYR A 146 2.91 -12.41 -1.91
C TYR A 146 2.58 -12.13 -3.38
N THR A 147 3.13 -12.94 -4.28
CA THR A 147 3.02 -12.76 -5.73
C THR A 147 1.60 -12.88 -6.25
N ASP A 148 0.81 -13.77 -5.63
CA ASP A 148 -0.55 -14.10 -6.05
C ASP A 148 -1.61 -13.26 -5.32
N ASP A 149 -1.18 -12.40 -4.39
CA ASP A 149 -2.08 -11.52 -3.66
C ASP A 149 -2.75 -10.53 -4.62
N ARG A 150 -3.98 -10.16 -4.29
CA ARG A 150 -4.76 -9.14 -4.99
C ARG A 150 -5.09 -8.02 -4.03
N PHE A 151 -5.06 -6.79 -4.53
CA PHE A 151 -5.34 -5.61 -3.72
C PHE A 151 -6.41 -4.76 -4.37
N LYS A 152 -7.36 -4.30 -3.56
CA LYS A 152 -8.25 -3.22 -3.93
C LYS A 152 -7.64 -1.91 -3.46
N VAL A 153 -7.30 -1.05 -4.40
CA VAL A 153 -6.78 0.28 -4.12
C VAL A 153 -7.94 1.27 -3.94
N SER A 154 -7.85 2.06 -2.89
CA SER A 154 -8.78 3.14 -2.54
C SER A 154 -8.33 4.47 -3.19
N ARG A 155 -9.25 5.42 -3.25
CA ARG A 155 -8.90 6.81 -3.60
C ARG A 155 -7.96 7.37 -2.55
N LEU A 156 -7.05 8.26 -2.96
CA LEU A 156 -6.11 8.97 -2.10
C LEU A 156 -6.82 10.09 -1.30
N GLU A 157 -7.92 9.76 -0.62
CA GLU A 157 -8.69 10.71 0.17
C GLU A 157 -7.85 11.24 1.34
N GLY A 158 -7.80 12.56 1.50
CA GLY A 158 -6.97 13.21 2.52
C GLY A 158 -5.46 13.19 2.24
N PHE A 159 -5.02 12.68 1.09
CA PHE A 159 -3.61 12.74 0.70
C PHE A 159 -3.20 14.18 0.39
N VAL A 160 -2.08 14.60 0.99
CA VAL A 160 -1.52 15.93 0.77
C VAL A 160 -0.29 15.78 -0.13
N SER A 161 -0.42 16.23 -1.39
CA SER A 161 0.71 16.31 -2.30
C SER A 161 1.40 17.66 -2.15
N ASN A 162 2.72 17.64 -2.03
CA ASN A 162 3.56 18.81 -2.25
C ASN A 162 3.40 19.28 -3.70
N LYS A 163 3.35 20.60 -3.92
CA LYS A 163 3.18 21.20 -5.26
C LYS A 163 4.45 21.12 -6.11
N ASP A 164 5.61 21.16 -5.46
CA ASP A 164 6.91 21.11 -6.12
C ASP A 164 7.47 19.67 -6.05
N GLN A 165 7.06 18.83 -7.00
CA GLN A 165 7.51 17.44 -7.13
C GLN A 165 8.86 17.36 -7.87
N SER A 166 9.87 18.09 -7.40
CA SER A 166 11.22 18.05 -7.99
C SER A 166 12.11 16.96 -7.40
N TYR A 167 11.56 16.06 -6.59
CA TYR A 167 12.30 14.95 -6.00
C TYR A 167 12.33 13.76 -6.95
N GLU A 168 13.52 13.17 -7.12
CA GLU A 168 13.71 11.92 -7.87
C GLU A 168 13.66 10.74 -6.88
N ASP A 169 12.45 10.29 -6.53
CA ASP A 169 12.25 9.06 -5.73
C ASP A 169 11.52 7.99 -6.55
N PRO A 170 12.25 6.97 -7.06
CA PRO A 170 11.67 5.89 -7.84
C PRO A 170 10.55 5.13 -7.14
N ILE A 171 10.55 5.08 -5.79
CA ILE A 171 9.46 4.42 -5.06
C ILE A 171 8.19 5.27 -5.03
N GLU A 172 8.31 6.59 -4.96
CA GLU A 172 7.13 7.46 -5.06
C GLU A 172 6.48 7.34 -6.45
N GLU A 173 7.30 7.35 -7.51
CA GLU A 173 6.81 7.11 -8.87
C GLU A 173 6.12 5.74 -9.00
N LEU A 174 6.74 4.68 -8.44
CA LEU A 174 6.17 3.34 -8.43
C LEU A 174 4.85 3.29 -7.67
N LEU A 175 4.77 3.93 -6.49
CA LEU A 175 3.55 4.00 -5.70
C LEU A 175 2.44 4.68 -6.49
N TYR A 176 2.68 5.85 -7.10
CA TYR A 176 1.70 6.47 -7.99
C TYR A 176 1.26 5.52 -9.12
N ALA A 177 2.21 4.83 -9.75
CA ALA A 177 1.88 3.86 -10.80
C ALA A 177 1.03 2.69 -10.29
N VAL A 178 1.30 2.16 -9.09
CA VAL A 178 0.44 1.16 -8.42
C VAL A 178 -0.96 1.69 -8.23
N PHE A 179 -1.11 2.93 -7.75
CA PHE A 179 -2.44 3.52 -7.54
C PHE A 179 -3.25 3.65 -8.83
N VAL A 180 -2.57 3.84 -9.96
CA VAL A 180 -3.20 4.12 -11.26
C VAL A 180 -3.51 2.85 -12.03
N VAL A 181 -2.63 1.85 -11.96
CA VAL A 181 -2.74 0.61 -12.73
C VAL A 181 -3.41 -0.51 -11.94
N SER A 182 -3.45 -0.41 -10.61
CA SER A 182 -4.05 -1.45 -9.78
C SER A 182 -5.53 -1.63 -10.10
N SER A 183 -5.88 -2.88 -10.40
CA SER A 183 -7.25 -3.35 -10.46
C SER A 183 -7.41 -4.48 -9.46
N ALA A 184 -8.58 -4.59 -8.84
CA ALA A 184 -8.90 -5.69 -7.92
C ALA A 184 -8.75 -7.09 -8.57
N ASN A 185 -8.67 -7.15 -9.90
CA ASN A 185 -8.60 -8.36 -10.71
C ASN A 185 -7.18 -8.73 -11.15
N ALA A 186 -6.16 -7.97 -10.77
CA ALA A 186 -4.76 -8.27 -11.10
C ALA A 186 -4.00 -8.73 -9.85
N THR A 187 -3.16 -9.76 -9.99
CA THR A 187 -2.22 -10.16 -8.93
C THR A 187 -1.03 -9.20 -8.87
N VAL A 188 -0.28 -9.23 -7.77
CA VAL A 188 0.96 -8.45 -7.65
C VAL A 188 1.94 -8.80 -8.78
N ALA A 189 2.08 -10.08 -9.14
CA ALA A 189 2.94 -10.50 -10.24
C ALA A 189 2.50 -9.92 -11.60
N GLU A 190 1.20 -9.91 -11.88
CA GLU A 190 0.62 -9.33 -13.11
C GLU A 190 0.82 -7.81 -13.17
N LEU A 191 0.65 -7.13 -12.04
CA LEU A 191 0.92 -5.70 -11.91
C LEU A 191 2.39 -5.37 -12.14
N ALA A 192 3.31 -6.19 -11.61
CA ALA A 192 4.75 -5.98 -11.79
C ALA A 192 5.15 -6.10 -13.26
N ALA A 193 4.63 -7.11 -13.95
CA ALA A 193 4.83 -7.30 -15.38
C ALA A 193 4.26 -6.13 -16.21
N THR A 194 3.07 -5.63 -15.84
CA THR A 194 2.41 -4.51 -16.52
C THR A 194 3.19 -3.21 -16.36
N LEU A 195 3.67 -2.93 -15.14
CA LEU A 195 4.45 -1.74 -14.81
C LEU A 195 5.92 -1.85 -15.21
N GLN A 196 6.38 -3.03 -15.66
CA GLN A 196 7.79 -3.34 -15.90
C GLN A 196 8.67 -3.03 -14.68
N ALA A 197 8.10 -3.23 -13.49
CA ALA A 197 8.76 -2.98 -12.21
C ALA A 197 9.35 -4.28 -11.67
N ASP A 198 10.37 -4.15 -10.83
CA ASP A 198 10.87 -5.29 -10.06
C ASP A 198 9.79 -5.81 -9.10
N LEU A 199 9.62 -7.12 -9.04
CA LEU A 199 8.55 -7.75 -8.26
C LEU A 199 8.69 -7.44 -6.77
N TYR A 200 9.91 -7.45 -6.23
CA TYR A 200 10.15 -7.16 -4.82
C TYR A 200 9.87 -5.69 -4.49
N GLN A 201 10.24 -4.76 -5.39
CA GLN A 201 9.86 -3.36 -5.25
C GLN A 201 8.35 -3.14 -5.29
N LEU A 202 7.63 -3.87 -6.15
CA LEU A 202 6.17 -3.77 -6.20
C LEU A 202 5.52 -4.36 -4.94
N GLN A 203 6.00 -5.50 -4.45
CA GLN A 203 5.53 -6.08 -3.17
C GLN A 203 5.72 -5.08 -2.02
N ALA A 204 6.86 -4.40 -1.99
CA ALA A 204 7.15 -3.36 -1.01
C ALA A 204 6.20 -2.15 -1.15
N ALA A 205 5.95 -1.68 -2.37
CA ALA A 205 5.02 -0.60 -2.64
C ALA A 205 3.57 -0.97 -2.24
N ALA A 206 3.14 -2.19 -2.55
CA ALA A 206 1.82 -2.70 -2.16
C ALA A 206 1.69 -2.85 -0.63
N SER A 207 2.72 -3.37 0.04
CA SER A 207 2.81 -3.46 1.50
C SER A 207 2.68 -2.08 2.14
N PHE A 208 3.39 -1.11 1.57
CA PHE A 208 3.34 0.28 2.01
C PHE A 208 1.97 0.93 1.80
N ALA A 209 1.36 0.76 0.63
CA ALA A 209 0.02 1.26 0.35
C ALA A 209 -1.05 0.67 1.30
N CYS A 210 -0.92 -0.61 1.67
CA CYS A 210 -1.81 -1.26 2.62
C CYS A 210 -1.66 -0.67 4.03
N ARG A 211 -0.43 -0.47 4.46
CA ARG A 211 -0.10 0.11 5.76
C ARG A 211 -0.61 1.55 5.92
N LEU A 212 -0.67 2.31 4.83
CA LEU A 212 -1.28 3.64 4.80
C LEU A 212 -2.82 3.62 4.67
N GLY A 213 -3.43 2.44 4.55
CA GLY A 213 -4.88 2.29 4.43
C GLY A 213 -5.43 2.61 3.03
N TRP A 214 -4.57 2.81 2.03
CA TRP A 214 -4.99 3.08 0.66
C TRP A 214 -5.05 1.82 -0.22
N ALA A 215 -4.63 0.67 0.29
CA ALA A 215 -4.86 -0.61 -0.35
C ALA A 215 -5.40 -1.62 0.66
N VAL A 216 -6.31 -2.47 0.21
CA VAL A 216 -6.87 -3.55 1.03
C VAL A 216 -6.58 -4.87 0.34
N LYS A 217 -5.90 -5.78 1.05
CA LYS A 217 -5.66 -7.14 0.57
C LYS A 217 -6.99 -7.86 0.44
N LEU A 218 -7.24 -8.42 -0.74
CA LEU A 218 -8.42 -9.26 -0.98
C LEU A 218 -8.10 -10.67 -0.55
N VAL A 219 -8.93 -11.22 0.32
CA VAL A 219 -8.89 -12.62 0.71
C VAL A 219 -9.96 -13.33 -0.13
N ASP A 220 -9.59 -14.34 -0.90
CA ASP A 220 -10.53 -15.11 -1.71
C ASP A 220 -11.51 -15.86 -0.80
N GLY A 221 -12.67 -15.25 -0.56
CA GLY A 221 -13.74 -15.79 0.29
C GLY A 221 -14.31 -17.13 -0.21
N ASP A 222 -14.05 -17.50 -1.47
CA ASP A 222 -14.51 -18.76 -2.07
C ASP A 222 -13.71 -20.00 -1.64
N SER A 223 -12.56 -19.81 -0.98
CA SER A 223 -11.74 -20.90 -0.44
C SER A 223 -12.08 -21.27 1.00
N VAL A 224 -12.78 -20.41 1.73
CA VAL A 224 -13.08 -20.58 3.17
C VAL A 224 -14.41 -21.33 3.43
N PHE A 225 -15.26 -21.50 2.40
CA PHE A 225 -16.56 -22.17 2.52
C PHE A 225 -16.67 -23.52 1.79
N LYS A 226 -15.57 -24.12 1.32
CA LYS A 226 -15.62 -25.38 0.56
C LYS A 226 -15.25 -26.64 1.33
N ASP A 227 -15.07 -26.55 2.64
CA ASP A 227 -14.79 -27.73 3.46
C ASP A 227 -15.55 -27.68 4.78
N GLU A 228 -16.88 -27.80 4.72
CA GLU A 228 -17.67 -28.58 5.68
C GLU A 228 -18.94 -29.06 4.96
N GLY A 229 -19.19 -30.37 4.99
CA GLY A 229 -20.21 -31.02 4.18
C GLY A 229 -21.65 -30.65 4.57
N GLU A 230 -22.45 -30.28 3.57
CA GLU A 230 -23.90 -30.33 3.65
C GLU A 230 -24.50 -31.31 2.62
N PRO A 231 -25.48 -32.15 3.02
CA PRO A 231 -26.06 -33.22 2.21
C PRO A 231 -27.14 -32.70 1.23
N PRO A 232 -27.56 -33.52 0.23
CA PRO A 232 -28.38 -33.03 -0.88
C PRO A 232 -29.82 -32.80 -0.42
N SER A 233 -30.31 -31.56 -0.49
CA SER A 233 -31.74 -31.27 -0.34
C SER A 233 -32.42 -31.21 -1.71
N LEU A 234 -33.15 -32.29 -1.99
CA LEU A 234 -34.16 -32.42 -3.04
C LEU A 234 -35.48 -31.81 -2.56
N SER A 235 -35.92 -30.71 -3.17
CA SER A 235 -37.34 -30.27 -3.29
C SER A 235 -37.32 -28.87 -3.92
N ASN A 236 -37.75 -28.66 -5.16
CA ASN A 236 -39.17 -28.67 -5.49
C ASN A 236 -39.38 -28.97 -6.98
N ILE A 237 -40.21 -29.99 -7.18
CA ILE A 237 -40.84 -30.43 -8.40
C ILE A 237 -42.22 -29.76 -8.45
N LEU A 238 -42.61 -29.29 -9.65
CA LEU A 238 -43.93 -28.84 -10.15
C LEU A 238 -44.37 -27.39 -9.89
N SER A 239 -44.46 -26.65 -11.00
CA SER A 239 -45.73 -26.07 -11.48
C SER A 239 -45.60 -25.75 -12.98
N ASP A 240 -46.01 -26.72 -13.80
CA ASP A 240 -46.46 -26.53 -15.19
C ASP A 240 -47.92 -26.05 -15.12
N ASP A 241 -48.27 -25.00 -15.88
CA ASP A 241 -49.28 -25.08 -16.94
C ASP A 241 -49.40 -23.74 -17.70
N ASP A 242 -49.47 -23.92 -19.02
CA ASP A 242 -49.50 -22.99 -20.16
C ASP A 242 -50.65 -21.96 -20.18
N GLU A 243 -50.47 -20.81 -20.88
CA GLU A 243 -51.07 -20.57 -22.21
C GLU A 243 -50.69 -19.20 -22.83
N GLY A 244 -49.97 -19.27 -23.97
CA GLY A 244 -50.30 -18.57 -25.21
C GLY A 244 -50.14 -17.05 -25.32
N SER A 245 -49.11 -16.59 -26.06
CA SER A 245 -49.29 -15.71 -27.24
C SER A 245 -47.99 -15.49 -28.02
N ASN A 246 -48.03 -15.89 -29.28
CA ASN A 246 -46.97 -15.81 -30.29
C ASN A 246 -46.77 -14.39 -30.83
N ALA A 247 -45.52 -13.98 -31.03
CA ALA A 247 -45.09 -13.22 -32.22
C ALA A 247 -43.54 -13.21 -32.31
N SER A 248 -43.04 -14.07 -33.19
CA SER A 248 -41.65 -14.18 -33.63
C SER A 248 -41.29 -13.15 -34.70
N ILE A 249 -40.11 -12.53 -34.63
CA ILE A 249 -39.34 -12.11 -35.82
C ILE A 249 -37.86 -12.45 -35.60
N ASN A 250 -37.36 -13.33 -36.46
CA ASN A 250 -35.99 -13.78 -36.64
C ASN A 250 -35.02 -12.65 -37.03
N SER A 251 -33.71 -12.85 -36.78
CA SER A 251 -32.71 -13.15 -37.83
C SER A 251 -31.29 -12.92 -37.30
N GLU A 252 -30.60 -13.99 -36.88
CA GLU A 252 -29.56 -14.74 -37.61
C GLU A 252 -28.13 -14.26 -37.37
N LYS A 253 -27.42 -15.04 -36.53
CA LYS A 253 -25.97 -15.22 -36.61
C LYS A 253 -25.67 -16.11 -37.82
N SER A 254 -24.65 -15.79 -38.60
CA SER A 254 -23.97 -16.80 -39.40
C SER A 254 -22.48 -16.55 -39.46
N ASN A 255 -21.72 -17.60 -39.18
CA ASN A 255 -20.28 -17.68 -39.21
C ASN A 255 -19.89 -18.59 -40.39
N GLN A 256 -18.86 -18.18 -41.13
CA GLN A 256 -17.91 -19.02 -41.89
C GLN A 256 -18.42 -19.82 -43.12
N GLN A 257 -17.90 -19.50 -44.32
CA GLN A 257 -16.77 -20.21 -44.96
C GLN A 257 -16.52 -19.82 -46.43
N LEU A 258 -15.23 -19.59 -46.72
CA LEU A 258 -14.42 -20.02 -47.89
C LEU A 258 -14.69 -19.52 -49.34
N LEU A 259 -13.62 -18.89 -49.88
CA LEU A 259 -13.03 -18.99 -51.25
C LEU A 259 -13.90 -18.51 -52.43
N SER A 260 -13.44 -17.77 -53.44
CA SER A 260 -12.13 -17.42 -53.98
C SER A 260 -12.34 -16.40 -55.12
N ILE A 261 -11.24 -15.88 -55.67
CA ILE A 261 -11.05 -15.27 -57.01
C ILE A 261 -10.65 -13.77 -57.00
N ASP A 262 -9.41 -13.58 -57.45
CA ASP A 262 -8.74 -12.34 -57.86
C ASP A 262 -9.56 -11.49 -58.84
N THR A 263 -9.45 -10.16 -58.73
CA THR A 263 -8.72 -9.32 -59.72
C THR A 263 -8.98 -7.81 -59.50
N ASN A 264 -7.87 -7.05 -59.40
CA ASN A 264 -7.66 -5.65 -59.81
C ASN A 264 -8.57 -4.51 -59.27
N GLY A 265 -8.05 -3.76 -58.28
CA GLY A 265 -8.47 -2.39 -57.95
C GLY A 265 -7.54 -1.73 -56.91
N PRO A 266 -7.31 -0.39 -56.94
CA PRO A 266 -6.26 0.26 -56.15
C PRO A 266 -6.59 0.28 -54.65
N ARG A 267 -5.53 0.07 -53.84
CA ARG A 267 -5.54 -0.03 -52.36
C ARG A 267 -6.43 1.02 -51.69
N ARG A 268 -7.52 0.57 -51.06
CA ARG A 268 -8.13 1.32 -49.95
C ARG A 268 -7.28 1.05 -48.71
N ILE A 269 -6.62 2.08 -48.19
CA ILE A 269 -6.03 2.05 -46.86
C ILE A 269 -7.22 2.00 -45.90
N SER A 270 -7.62 0.79 -45.50
CA SER A 270 -8.55 0.59 -44.40
C SER A 270 -7.76 0.89 -43.12
N GLY A 271 -7.74 2.14 -42.72
CA GLY A 271 -7.20 2.54 -41.43
C GLY A 271 -8.08 1.92 -40.35
N THR A 272 -7.63 0.81 -39.77
CA THR A 272 -8.13 0.38 -38.47
C THR A 272 -7.85 1.52 -37.51
N ALA A 273 -8.91 2.14 -36.99
CA ALA A 273 -8.77 3.14 -35.96
C ALA A 273 -8.23 2.44 -34.71
N HIS A 274 -6.98 2.70 -34.37
CA HIS A 274 -6.37 2.22 -33.13
C HIS A 274 -6.60 3.31 -32.09
N VAL A 275 -7.35 2.98 -31.04
CA VAL A 275 -7.48 3.85 -29.88
C VAL A 275 -6.28 3.53 -28.97
N GLY A 276 -5.38 4.49 -28.81
CA GLY A 276 -4.31 4.44 -27.83
C GLY A 276 -4.74 5.21 -26.58
N PHE A 277 -4.66 4.56 -25.42
CA PHE A 277 -4.84 5.24 -24.13
C PHE A 277 -3.46 5.66 -23.62
N VAL A 278 -3.28 6.94 -23.34
CA VAL A 278 -2.13 7.45 -22.61
C VAL A 278 -2.63 7.78 -21.21
N VAL A 279 -2.12 7.04 -20.23
CA VAL A 279 -2.43 7.26 -18.82
C VAL A 279 -1.18 7.82 -18.16
N ASP A 280 -1.27 9.05 -17.68
CA ASP A 280 -0.21 9.69 -16.91
C ASP A 280 -0.45 9.39 -15.42
N ALA A 281 0.52 8.75 -14.77
CA ALA A 281 0.35 8.32 -13.39
C ALA A 281 0.23 9.50 -12.41
N ASN A 282 0.95 10.60 -12.68
CA ASN A 282 0.90 11.80 -11.84
C ASN A 282 -0.43 12.53 -12.01
N VAL A 283 -0.91 12.71 -13.24
CA VAL A 283 -2.22 13.34 -13.49
C VAL A 283 -3.35 12.48 -12.90
N THR A 284 -3.26 11.16 -13.04
CA THR A 284 -4.29 10.26 -12.51
C THR A 284 -4.29 10.24 -10.98
N SER A 285 -3.13 10.31 -10.34
CA SER A 285 -3.05 10.42 -8.87
C SER A 285 -3.66 11.74 -8.37
N TYR A 286 -3.39 12.88 -9.05
CA TYR A 286 -4.04 14.16 -8.74
C TYR A 286 -5.57 14.10 -8.83
N LEU A 287 -6.12 13.37 -9.81
CA LEU A 287 -7.56 13.15 -9.94
C LEU A 287 -8.11 12.27 -8.81
N MET A 288 -7.36 11.23 -8.40
CA MET A 288 -7.74 10.36 -7.28
C MET A 288 -7.72 11.04 -5.92
N MET A 289 -7.00 12.15 -5.76
CA MET A 289 -7.01 12.98 -4.55
C MET A 289 -8.29 13.81 -4.38
N GLY A 290 -9.22 13.79 -5.34
CA GLY A 290 -10.52 14.48 -5.23
C GLY A 290 -10.44 16.02 -5.28
N SER A 291 -9.32 16.57 -5.75
CA SER A 291 -9.02 18.01 -5.71
C SER A 291 -9.82 18.88 -6.70
N LEU A 292 -10.74 18.29 -7.47
CA LEU A 292 -11.68 19.02 -8.32
C LEU A 292 -12.96 19.33 -7.53
N SER A 293 -12.95 20.41 -6.74
CA SER A 293 -14.20 21.05 -6.35
C SER A 293 -14.90 21.59 -7.61
N PRO A 294 -16.20 21.36 -7.81
CA PRO A 294 -16.96 22.14 -8.76
C PRO A 294 -17.08 23.55 -8.18
N GLY A 295 -16.42 24.51 -8.82
CA GLY A 295 -16.66 25.94 -8.57
C GLY A 295 -18.05 26.35 -9.03
#